data_AF-A0A504U3Q5-F1
#
_entry.id   AF-A0A504U3Q5-F1
#
_cell.length_a   1.000
_cell.length_b   1.000
_cell.length_c   1.000
_cell.angle_alpha   90.00
_cell.angle_beta   90.00
_cell.angle_gamma   90.00
#
_symmetry.space_group_name_H-M   'P 1'
#
loop_
_entity.id
_entity.type
_entity.pdbx_description
1 polymer ?
#
loop_
_entity_poly.entity_id
_entity_poly.type
_entity_poly.pdbx_seq_one_letter_code
_entity_poly.pdbx_strand_id
1 'polypeptide(L)'
;MGNPASLYSRSIPKEARMDRFAEIMMTVLECEGGYVDNPFDNGGPTNFGITHKDLAAWRGSASVTPAEVKAMTKSEAVEIYRKRYWGRICGDRLPMPVDFVVMDGAVNHGVAGMLRMLETAAELSLSDTLSETDLAAIAARAHNDKTAVELAVALAEARKKRYLGHEDAAHFIKGWRNRLNAVMAAALKPYAVTWTFDGGLLGNAEPGASKPLEETPVTSLMQSTISDEDLQRALQTAGLYGAGIDGMFGEKSVAGMNAWLSKRSEEVSTGWQSWSVARRKTALGQLLCKDLGIDTGRVDGLYGQQTRAAFEAFNLLKAGHPLETWRDEINDAAAKAPPAPAVNTVWPRQSEVPNFFGSPCQPSMKRLELPYKMRIAWDLKKEIAGFMIHEKVHDSAARVFDKIWKHYGEAGVREIGVDLFGGCYNCRKMKGGSSWSMHSWAIAIDFDPARNQLKWSHLHARLAKPDATKFWEFWEEEGWLSLGRARDFDWMHVQAARL
;
A
#
# COMPACT_ATOMS: atom_id res chain seq x y z
N MET A 1 -28.01 -25.01 55.96
CA MET A 1 -27.34 -23.81 55.42
C MET A 1 -26.45 -24.27 54.28
N GLY A 2 -26.93 -24.14 53.04
CA GLY A 2 -26.20 -24.58 51.85
C GLY A 2 -25.22 -23.50 51.39
N ASN A 3 -23.99 -23.89 51.13
CA ASN A 3 -22.89 -23.04 50.67
C ASN A 3 -23.21 -22.42 49.28
N PRO A 4 -23.17 -21.09 49.11
CA PRO A 4 -23.49 -20.43 47.84
C PRO A 4 -22.39 -20.52 46.76
N ALA A 5 -21.30 -21.25 46.98
CA ALA A 5 -20.16 -21.32 46.05
C ALA A 5 -20.27 -22.40 44.93
N SER A 6 -21.46 -22.92 44.61
CA SER A 6 -21.62 -24.08 43.70
C SER A 6 -22.17 -23.76 42.31
N LEU A 7 -22.32 -22.49 41.90
CA LEU A 7 -22.94 -22.13 40.62
C LEU A 7 -22.00 -21.60 39.53
N TYR A 8 -20.68 -21.57 39.75
CA TYR A 8 -19.70 -21.09 38.76
C TYR A 8 -18.64 -22.14 38.38
N SER A 9 -19.06 -23.38 38.19
CA SER A 9 -18.25 -24.41 37.54
C SER A 9 -19.03 -24.96 36.35
N ARG A 10 -19.16 -24.16 35.29
CA ARG A 10 -19.31 -24.74 33.95
C ARG A 10 -17.93 -25.20 33.52
N SER A 11 -17.54 -26.38 33.99
CA SER A 11 -16.45 -27.13 33.39
C SER A 11 -16.85 -27.44 31.94
N ILE A 12 -16.27 -26.69 31.01
CA ILE A 12 -16.43 -26.95 29.58
C ILE A 12 -15.71 -28.29 29.30
N PRO A 13 -16.37 -29.29 28.68
CA PRO A 13 -15.78 -30.59 28.39
C PRO A 13 -14.50 -30.48 27.56
N LYS A 14 -13.55 -31.39 27.81
CA LYS A 14 -12.23 -31.42 27.16
C LYS A 14 -12.33 -31.56 25.63
N GLU A 15 -13.38 -32.20 25.11
CA GLU A 15 -13.68 -32.28 23.67
C GLU A 15 -14.22 -30.97 23.05
N ALA A 16 -14.79 -30.04 23.82
CA ALA A 16 -15.25 -28.74 23.32
C ALA A 16 -14.11 -27.70 23.19
N ARG A 17 -12.88 -28.12 23.52
CA ARG A 17 -11.62 -27.38 23.33
C ARG A 17 -11.06 -27.52 21.90
N MET A 18 -11.90 -27.85 20.91
CA MET A 18 -11.67 -27.50 19.52
C MET A 18 -12.11 -26.04 19.31
N ASP A 19 -11.26 -25.05 19.15
CA ASP A 19 -9.87 -24.84 19.52
C ASP A 19 -9.82 -23.32 19.68
N ARG A 20 -9.86 -22.81 20.91
CA ARG A 20 -9.97 -21.35 21.18
C ARG A 20 -8.93 -20.56 20.40
N PHE A 21 -7.76 -21.16 20.22
CA PHE A 21 -6.72 -20.67 19.35
C PHE A 21 -7.16 -20.57 17.87
N ALA A 22 -7.76 -21.62 17.29
CA ALA A 22 -8.28 -21.59 15.92
C ALA A 22 -9.35 -20.50 15.71
N GLU A 23 -10.23 -20.26 16.69
CA GLU A 23 -11.20 -19.16 16.65
C GLU A 23 -10.50 -17.80 16.56
N ILE A 24 -9.53 -17.55 17.44
CA ILE A 24 -8.71 -16.32 17.43
C ILE A 24 -7.98 -16.18 16.10
N MET A 25 -7.41 -17.28 15.59
CA MET A 25 -6.63 -17.29 14.35
C MET A 25 -7.46 -16.95 13.12
N MET A 26 -8.78 -17.20 13.11
CA MET A 26 -9.63 -16.74 12.00
C MET A 26 -9.57 -15.21 11.85
N THR A 27 -9.71 -14.47 12.94
CA THR A 27 -9.62 -13.00 12.93
C THR A 27 -8.18 -12.51 12.72
N VAL A 28 -7.19 -13.15 13.34
CA VAL A 28 -5.78 -12.76 13.16
C VAL A 28 -5.36 -12.91 11.69
N LEU A 29 -5.72 -14.01 11.02
CA LEU A 29 -5.40 -14.21 9.61
C LEU A 29 -6.15 -13.26 8.67
N GLU A 30 -7.37 -12.84 9.01
CA GLU A 30 -8.08 -11.80 8.27
C GLU A 30 -7.37 -10.44 8.35
N CYS A 31 -6.78 -10.11 9.51
CA CYS A 31 -5.99 -8.90 9.70
C CYS A 31 -4.63 -8.93 9.00
N GLU A 32 -3.99 -10.09 8.88
CA GLU A 32 -2.69 -10.27 8.19
C GLU A 32 -2.82 -10.23 6.65
N GLY A 33 -4.03 -10.48 6.11
CA GLY A 33 -4.30 -10.46 4.68
C GLY A 33 -3.96 -11.77 3.95
N GLY A 34 -3.96 -11.72 2.61
CA GLY A 34 -3.70 -12.88 1.73
C GLY A 34 -2.24 -12.99 1.28
N TYR A 35 -1.97 -13.88 0.33
CA TYR A 35 -0.65 -14.01 -0.31
C TYR A 35 -0.17 -12.67 -0.89
N VAL A 36 0.95 -12.18 -0.38
CA VAL A 36 1.68 -11.01 -0.87
C VAL A 36 3.04 -11.50 -1.36
N ASP A 37 3.22 -11.41 -2.67
CA ASP A 37 4.53 -11.59 -3.32
C ASP A 37 4.86 -10.26 -3.98
N ASN A 38 5.43 -9.37 -3.17
CA ASN A 38 5.89 -8.07 -3.62
C ASN A 38 7.36 -8.20 -4.04
N PRO A 39 7.69 -8.05 -5.34
CA PRO A 39 9.07 -8.16 -5.82
C PRO A 39 10.00 -7.04 -5.35
N PHE A 40 9.46 -6.04 -4.63
CA PHE A 40 10.19 -4.90 -4.08
C PHE A 40 10.32 -4.95 -2.54
N ASP A 41 9.89 -6.05 -1.91
CA ASP A 41 9.98 -6.25 -0.46
C ASP A 41 11.13 -7.22 -0.12
N ASN A 42 12.01 -6.82 0.80
CA ASN A 42 13.13 -7.64 1.28
C ASN A 42 12.67 -8.89 2.08
N GLY A 43 11.37 -8.98 2.41
CA GLY A 43 10.73 -10.12 3.08
C GLY A 43 10.50 -11.35 2.19
N GLY A 44 10.52 -11.19 0.86
CA GLY A 44 10.23 -12.26 -0.11
C GLY A 44 8.78 -12.77 -0.07
N PRO A 45 8.47 -13.87 -0.77
CA PRO A 45 7.11 -14.42 -0.82
C PRO A 45 6.55 -14.65 0.59
N THR A 46 5.36 -14.12 0.85
CA THR A 46 4.70 -14.19 2.15
C THR A 46 3.24 -14.58 1.96
N ASN A 47 2.76 -15.54 2.74
CA ASN A 47 1.35 -15.96 2.74
C ASN A 47 0.87 -16.06 4.18
N PHE A 48 -0.34 -15.61 4.48
CA PHE A 48 -0.87 -15.60 5.86
C PHE A 48 0.06 -14.93 6.87
N GLY A 49 0.81 -13.89 6.49
CA GLY A 49 1.82 -13.24 7.35
C GLY A 49 3.09 -14.07 7.61
N ILE A 50 3.23 -15.25 7.00
CA ILE A 50 4.38 -16.15 7.16
C ILE A 50 5.31 -16.01 5.95
N THR A 51 6.56 -15.63 6.21
CA THR A 51 7.58 -15.45 5.18
C THR A 51 8.12 -16.79 4.67
N HIS A 52 8.71 -16.80 3.48
CA HIS A 52 9.45 -17.96 2.95
C HIS A 52 10.51 -18.51 3.93
N LYS A 53 11.22 -17.64 4.67
CA LYS A 53 12.22 -18.06 5.67
C LYS A 53 11.58 -18.82 6.83
N ASP A 54 10.45 -18.33 7.30
CA ASP A 54 9.71 -18.92 8.42
C ASP A 54 9.10 -20.27 8.03
N LEU A 55 8.56 -20.36 6.81
CA LEU A 55 8.02 -21.60 6.27
C LEU A 55 9.12 -22.64 6.03
N ALA A 56 10.29 -22.23 5.51
CA ALA A 56 11.45 -23.11 5.36
C ALA A 56 11.93 -23.66 6.71
N ALA A 57 12.07 -22.80 7.71
CA ALA A 57 12.45 -23.20 9.06
C ALA A 57 11.42 -24.17 9.68
N TRP A 58 10.12 -23.91 9.49
CA TRP A 58 9.05 -24.80 9.95
C TRP A 58 9.12 -26.19 9.31
N ARG A 59 9.35 -26.25 7.99
CA ARG A 59 9.47 -27.50 7.23
C ARG A 59 10.83 -28.19 7.37
N GLY A 60 11.76 -27.63 8.14
CA GLY A 60 13.13 -28.16 8.28
C GLY A 60 13.92 -28.12 6.96
N SER A 61 13.58 -27.20 6.06
CA SER A 61 14.20 -27.05 4.74
C SER A 61 15.15 -25.85 4.71
N ALA A 62 16.20 -25.91 3.90
CA ALA A 62 17.15 -24.78 3.75
C ALA A 62 16.50 -23.55 3.07
N SER A 63 15.51 -23.78 2.21
CA SER A 63 14.69 -22.77 1.56
C SER A 63 13.37 -23.38 1.08
N VAL A 64 12.39 -22.54 0.73
CA VAL A 64 11.15 -22.93 0.05
C VAL A 64 10.89 -21.98 -1.11
N THR A 65 10.23 -22.48 -2.15
CA THR A 65 9.90 -21.72 -3.36
C THR A 65 8.68 -20.81 -3.15
N PRO A 66 8.51 -19.75 -3.96
CA PRO A 66 7.29 -18.93 -3.92
C PRO A 66 6.00 -19.74 -4.13
N ALA A 67 6.05 -20.79 -4.95
CA ALA A 67 4.92 -21.68 -5.19
C ALA A 67 4.54 -22.48 -3.93
N GLU A 68 5.53 -22.94 -3.16
CA GLU A 68 5.31 -23.61 -1.89
C GLU A 68 4.75 -22.68 -0.81
N VAL A 69 5.22 -21.43 -0.77
CA VAL A 69 4.65 -20.39 0.11
C VAL A 69 3.20 -20.10 -0.26
N LYS A 70 2.90 -20.01 -1.56
CA LYS A 70 1.53 -19.80 -2.05
C LYS A 70 0.62 -21.01 -1.80
N ALA A 71 1.16 -22.23 -1.87
CA ALA A 71 0.43 -23.48 -1.64
C ALA A 71 0.26 -23.83 -0.15
N MET A 72 0.92 -23.10 0.76
CA MET A 72 0.74 -23.27 2.20
C MET A 72 -0.75 -23.24 2.55
N THR A 73 -1.18 -24.21 3.33
CA THR A 73 -2.58 -24.31 3.75
C THR A 73 -2.84 -23.41 4.95
N LYS A 74 -4.10 -22.97 5.13
CA LYS A 74 -4.50 -22.25 6.34
C LYS A 74 -4.20 -23.06 7.62
N SER A 75 -4.40 -24.37 7.58
CA SER A 75 -4.09 -25.26 8.71
C SER A 75 -2.59 -25.28 9.02
N GLU A 76 -1.72 -25.32 8.01
CA GLU A 76 -0.27 -25.26 8.22
C GLU A 76 0.14 -23.91 8.80
N ALA A 77 -0.44 -22.81 8.31
CA ALA A 77 -0.21 -21.48 8.88
C ALA A 77 -0.62 -21.42 10.36
N VAL A 78 -1.80 -21.94 10.72
CA VAL A 78 -2.29 -22.00 12.11
C VAL A 78 -1.30 -22.73 13.01
N GLU A 79 -0.74 -23.88 12.60
CA GLU A 79 0.26 -24.61 13.38
C GLU A 79 1.58 -23.84 13.56
N ILE A 80 2.01 -23.10 12.52
CA ILE A 80 3.16 -22.20 12.61
C ILE A 80 2.89 -21.11 13.65
N TYR A 81 1.72 -20.47 13.62
CA TYR A 81 1.34 -19.47 14.62
C TYR A 81 1.26 -20.05 16.03
N ARG A 82 0.76 -21.29 16.17
CA ARG A 82 0.66 -21.99 17.46
C ARG A 82 2.03 -22.11 18.12
N LYS A 83 3.03 -22.57 17.36
CA LYS A 83 4.39 -22.76 17.86
C LYS A 83 5.12 -21.44 18.07
N ARG A 84 4.98 -20.48 17.15
CA ARG A 84 5.76 -19.22 17.18
C ARG A 84 5.26 -18.21 18.19
N TYR A 85 3.96 -18.21 18.48
CA TYR A 85 3.33 -17.21 19.33
C TYR A 85 2.54 -17.86 20.47
N TRP A 86 1.49 -18.62 20.17
CA TRP A 86 0.50 -19.09 21.16
C TRP A 86 1.13 -19.85 22.34
N GLY A 87 2.00 -20.82 22.05
CA GLY A 87 2.69 -21.59 23.09
C GLY A 87 3.63 -20.73 23.94
N ARG A 88 4.28 -19.72 23.32
CA ARG A 88 5.24 -18.85 24.00
C ARG A 88 4.59 -17.79 24.88
N ILE A 89 3.34 -17.41 24.58
CA ILE A 89 2.52 -16.53 25.44
C ILE A 89 1.67 -17.31 26.45
N CYS A 90 1.83 -18.64 26.52
CA CYS A 90 1.00 -19.52 27.33
C CYS A 90 -0.52 -19.36 27.06
N GLY A 91 -0.90 -19.16 25.80
CA GLY A 91 -2.25 -18.71 25.40
C GLY A 91 -3.38 -19.61 25.89
N ASP A 92 -3.17 -20.93 25.97
CA ASP A 92 -4.16 -21.90 26.48
C ASP A 92 -4.55 -21.68 27.95
N ARG A 93 -3.79 -20.83 28.67
CA ARG A 93 -3.96 -20.53 30.10
C ARG A 93 -4.34 -19.08 30.37
N LEU A 94 -4.38 -18.23 29.34
CA LEU A 94 -4.84 -16.87 29.49
C LEU A 94 -6.38 -16.84 29.54
N PRO A 95 -6.99 -15.98 30.39
CA PRO A 95 -8.43 -15.87 30.49
C PRO A 95 -9.03 -15.16 29.25
N MET A 96 -10.26 -15.48 28.88
CA MET A 96 -11.00 -14.67 27.91
C MET A 96 -11.42 -13.33 28.55
N PRO A 97 -11.37 -12.20 27.83
CA PRO A 97 -10.93 -11.99 26.44
C PRO A 97 -9.44 -11.63 26.29
N VAL A 98 -8.64 -11.74 27.36
CA VAL A 98 -7.21 -11.38 27.41
C VAL A 98 -6.40 -12.22 26.43
N ASP A 99 -6.69 -13.51 26.32
CA ASP A 99 -6.07 -14.46 25.39
C ASP A 99 -6.02 -13.95 23.94
N PHE A 100 -7.13 -13.38 23.46
CA PHE A 100 -7.29 -12.85 22.12
C PHE A 100 -6.38 -11.62 21.90
N VAL A 101 -6.45 -10.65 22.81
CA VAL A 101 -5.72 -9.38 22.70
C VAL A 101 -4.21 -9.62 22.77
N VAL A 102 -3.78 -10.56 23.62
CA VAL A 102 -2.37 -10.95 23.75
C VAL A 102 -1.89 -11.73 22.53
N MET A 103 -2.69 -12.63 21.96
CA MET A 103 -2.29 -13.37 20.75
C MET A 103 -2.07 -12.43 19.56
N ASP A 104 -3.05 -11.61 19.21
CA ASP A 104 -2.90 -10.65 18.11
C ASP A 104 -1.76 -9.64 18.40
N GLY A 105 -1.69 -9.15 19.64
CA GLY A 105 -0.64 -8.25 20.06
C GLY A 105 0.76 -8.86 19.96
N ALA A 106 0.93 -10.15 20.25
CA ALA A 106 2.20 -10.86 20.11
C ALA A 106 2.63 -11.03 18.65
N VAL A 107 1.68 -11.16 17.72
CA VAL A 107 1.97 -11.15 16.28
C VAL A 107 2.45 -9.77 15.84
N ASN A 108 1.80 -8.72 16.32
CA ASN A 108 2.07 -7.36 15.88
C ASN A 108 3.28 -6.69 16.56
N HIS A 109 3.49 -6.94 17.85
CA HIS A 109 4.54 -6.32 18.67
C HIS A 109 5.67 -7.29 19.05
N GLY A 110 5.59 -8.55 18.61
CA GLY A 110 6.45 -9.64 19.06
C GLY A 110 6.05 -10.17 20.45
N VAL A 111 6.40 -11.43 20.73
CA VAL A 111 6.08 -12.14 21.99
C VAL A 111 6.56 -11.35 23.21
N ALA A 112 7.85 -11.00 23.27
CA ALA A 112 8.43 -10.28 24.41
C ALA A 112 7.79 -8.89 24.61
N GLY A 113 7.54 -8.16 23.51
CA GLY A 113 6.91 -6.85 23.55
C GLY A 113 5.49 -6.92 24.14
N MET A 114 4.71 -7.91 23.72
CA MET A 114 3.34 -8.08 24.22
C MET A 114 3.30 -8.63 25.65
N LEU A 115 4.20 -9.55 26.03
CA LEU A 115 4.29 -10.04 27.40
C LEU A 115 4.66 -8.93 28.38
N ARG A 116 5.56 -8.00 28.03
CA ARG A 116 5.81 -6.80 28.85
C ARG A 116 4.57 -5.95 29.07
N MET A 117 3.75 -5.75 28.03
CA MET A 117 2.49 -5.01 28.17
C MET A 117 1.52 -5.73 29.11
N LEU A 118 1.45 -7.05 29.02
CA LEU A 118 0.64 -7.89 29.90
C LEU A 118 1.13 -7.88 31.34
N GLU A 119 2.43 -8.10 31.58
CA GLU A 119 3.05 -8.02 32.90
C GLU A 119 2.79 -6.65 33.53
N THR A 120 2.98 -5.57 32.77
CA THR A 120 2.70 -4.20 33.25
C THR A 120 1.22 -4.01 33.60
N ALA A 121 0.31 -4.42 32.71
CA ALA A 121 -1.14 -4.26 32.93
C ALA A 121 -1.67 -5.14 34.07
N ALA A 122 -1.02 -6.27 34.33
CA ALA A 122 -1.32 -7.18 35.43
C ALA A 122 -0.54 -6.85 36.72
N GLU A 123 0.25 -5.77 36.74
CA GLU A 123 1.07 -5.32 37.88
C GLU A 123 2.09 -6.38 38.35
N LEU A 124 2.68 -7.11 37.40
CA LEU A 124 3.71 -8.12 37.62
C LEU A 124 5.13 -7.58 37.39
N SER A 125 6.12 -8.29 37.90
CA SER A 125 7.53 -8.05 37.58
C SER A 125 7.81 -8.37 36.12
N LEU A 126 8.57 -7.51 35.44
CA LEU A 126 8.92 -7.70 34.03
C LEU A 126 9.94 -8.83 33.87
N SER A 127 9.60 -9.85 33.10
CA SER A 127 10.51 -10.96 32.76
C SER A 127 10.44 -11.37 31.29
N ASP A 128 9.50 -10.81 30.53
CA ASP A 128 9.17 -11.19 29.14
C ASP A 128 8.76 -12.67 28.98
N THR A 129 8.47 -13.37 30.09
CA THR A 129 8.04 -14.78 30.17
C THR A 129 7.01 -14.95 31.27
N LEU A 130 6.11 -15.94 31.19
CA LEU A 130 5.11 -16.14 32.23
C LEU A 130 5.42 -17.39 33.04
N SER A 131 5.70 -17.21 34.33
CA SER A 131 5.82 -18.31 35.28
C SER A 131 4.43 -18.81 35.74
N GLU A 132 4.39 -19.95 36.44
CA GLU A 132 3.14 -20.46 37.05
C GLU A 132 2.50 -19.44 37.99
N THR A 133 3.31 -18.69 38.73
CA THR A 133 2.84 -17.65 39.64
C THR A 133 2.25 -16.46 38.89
N ASP A 134 2.85 -16.06 37.76
CA ASP A 134 2.34 -14.97 36.92
C ASP A 134 1.00 -15.34 36.29
N LEU A 135 0.87 -16.57 35.78
CA LEU A 135 -0.37 -17.07 35.20
C LEU A 135 -1.50 -17.14 36.25
N ALA A 136 -1.18 -17.57 37.47
CA ALA A 136 -2.14 -17.56 38.58
C ALA A 136 -2.57 -16.13 38.95
N ALA A 137 -1.64 -15.17 38.97
CA ALA A 137 -1.93 -13.77 39.25
C ALA A 137 -2.79 -13.12 38.14
N ILE A 138 -2.51 -13.39 36.86
CA ILE A 138 -3.32 -12.94 35.73
C ILE A 138 -4.74 -13.51 35.84
N ALA A 139 -4.88 -14.81 36.11
CA ALA A 139 -6.18 -15.44 36.30
C ALA A 139 -6.95 -14.85 37.51
N ALA A 140 -6.26 -14.55 38.61
CA ALA A 140 -6.86 -13.90 39.77
C ALA A 140 -7.30 -12.45 39.47
N ARG A 141 -6.53 -11.70 38.68
CA ARG A 141 -6.91 -10.35 38.23
C ARG A 141 -8.16 -10.41 37.34
N ALA A 142 -8.22 -11.36 36.41
CA ALA A 142 -9.33 -11.57 35.49
C ALA A 142 -10.33 -12.65 35.96
N HIS A 143 -10.63 -12.71 37.27
CA HIS A 143 -11.47 -13.75 37.86
C HIS A 143 -12.96 -13.67 37.52
N ASN A 144 -13.43 -12.57 36.92
CA ASN A 144 -14.80 -12.42 36.44
C ASN A 144 -14.84 -11.57 35.15
N ASP A 145 -15.98 -11.58 34.46
CA ASP A 145 -16.16 -10.89 33.18
C ASP A 145 -15.76 -9.41 33.20
N LYS A 146 -16.14 -8.69 34.27
CA LYS A 146 -15.81 -7.27 34.41
C LYS A 146 -14.30 -7.06 34.48
N THR A 147 -13.61 -7.79 35.36
CA THR A 147 -12.17 -7.58 35.55
C THR A 147 -11.34 -8.15 34.40
N ALA A 148 -11.85 -9.17 33.69
CA ALA A 148 -11.24 -9.67 32.47
C ALA A 148 -11.34 -8.66 31.31
N VAL A 149 -12.51 -8.02 31.14
CA VAL A 149 -12.70 -6.93 30.18
C VAL A 149 -11.80 -5.74 30.53
N GLU A 150 -11.71 -5.34 31.80
CA GLU A 150 -10.83 -4.25 32.25
C GLU A 150 -9.36 -4.53 31.88
N LEU A 151 -8.88 -5.75 32.10
CA LEU A 151 -7.51 -6.14 31.74
C LEU A 151 -7.29 -6.14 30.21
N ALA A 152 -8.26 -6.64 29.44
CA ALA A 152 -8.20 -6.60 27.97
C ALA A 152 -8.20 -5.16 27.42
N VAL A 153 -9.00 -4.26 28.01
CA VAL A 153 -9.01 -2.84 27.66
C VAL A 153 -7.70 -2.17 28.03
N ALA A 154 -7.13 -2.47 29.20
CA ALA A 154 -5.82 -1.95 29.61
C ALA A 154 -4.72 -2.34 28.61
N LEU A 155 -4.75 -3.59 28.11
CA LEU A 155 -3.87 -4.04 27.04
C LEU A 155 -4.10 -3.30 25.72
N ALA A 156 -5.34 -3.08 25.33
CA ALA A 156 -5.67 -2.32 24.12
C ALA A 156 -5.16 -0.87 24.20
N GLU A 157 -5.32 -0.21 25.35
CA GLU A 157 -4.78 1.14 25.58
C GLU A 157 -3.24 1.15 25.58
N ALA A 158 -2.59 0.13 26.14
CA ALA A 158 -1.13 0.00 26.08
C ALA A 158 -0.64 -0.14 24.63
N ARG A 159 -1.33 -0.94 23.81
CA ARG A 159 -1.06 -1.09 22.37
C ARG A 159 -1.31 0.21 21.61
N LYS A 160 -2.45 0.88 21.85
CA LYS A 160 -2.77 2.21 21.31
C LYS A 160 -1.67 3.23 21.62
N LYS A 161 -1.22 3.30 22.88
CA LYS A 161 -0.11 4.16 23.29
C LYS A 161 1.18 3.83 22.54
N ARG A 162 1.49 2.55 22.35
CA ARG A 162 2.66 2.11 21.58
C ARG A 162 2.56 2.52 20.10
N TYR A 163 1.37 2.40 19.50
CA TYR A 163 1.13 2.83 18.13
C TYR A 163 1.30 4.33 17.95
N LEU A 164 0.68 5.14 18.81
CA LEU A 164 0.76 6.60 18.73
C LEU A 164 2.16 7.13 18.99
N GLY A 165 2.96 6.41 19.80
CA GLY A 165 4.35 6.75 20.09
C GLY A 165 5.38 6.18 19.10
N HIS A 166 4.96 5.50 18.03
CA HIS A 166 5.88 4.94 17.03
C HIS A 166 6.32 6.02 16.03
N GLU A 167 7.59 6.02 15.61
CA GLU A 167 8.12 7.00 14.65
C GLU A 167 7.35 6.99 13.31
N ASP A 168 6.99 5.80 12.84
CA ASP A 168 6.16 5.61 11.65
C ASP A 168 4.65 5.68 11.88
N ALA A 169 4.17 6.15 13.05
CA ALA A 169 2.74 6.23 13.33
C ALA A 169 1.99 6.98 12.22
N ALA A 170 2.55 8.07 11.71
CA ALA A 170 1.96 8.83 10.61
C ALA A 170 1.62 7.97 9.37
N HIS A 171 2.41 6.93 9.09
CA HIS A 171 2.24 6.08 7.91
C HIS A 171 1.31 4.88 8.15
N PHE A 172 1.33 4.31 9.35
CA PHE A 172 0.69 3.01 9.62
C PHE A 172 -0.46 3.07 10.64
N ILE A 173 -0.67 4.20 11.33
CA ILE A 173 -1.68 4.32 12.40
C ILE A 173 -3.08 3.94 11.93
N LYS A 174 -3.44 4.20 10.67
CA LYS A 174 -4.74 3.79 10.12
C LYS A 174 -4.89 2.27 10.13
N GLY A 175 -3.87 1.53 9.71
CA GLY A 175 -3.88 0.06 9.72
C GLY A 175 -3.87 -0.51 11.13
N TRP A 176 -3.02 0.05 12.00
CA TRP A 176 -2.94 -0.37 13.42
C TRP A 176 -4.25 -0.12 14.18
N ARG A 177 -4.86 1.05 13.95
CA ARG A 177 -6.17 1.39 14.50
C ARG A 177 -7.25 0.40 14.06
N ASN A 178 -7.33 0.13 12.76
CA ASN A 178 -8.34 -0.77 12.20
C ASN A 178 -8.16 -2.20 12.73
N ARG A 179 -6.91 -2.69 12.78
CA ARG A 179 -6.58 -4.00 13.35
C ARG A 179 -7.00 -4.09 14.82
N LEU A 180 -6.62 -3.11 15.64
CA LEU A 180 -6.95 -3.14 17.06
C LEU A 180 -8.46 -3.03 17.33
N ASN A 181 -9.20 -2.24 16.53
CA ASN A 181 -10.66 -2.20 16.58
C ASN A 181 -11.29 -3.56 16.23
N ALA A 182 -10.85 -4.22 15.16
CA ALA A 182 -11.36 -5.53 14.76
C ALA A 182 -11.10 -6.60 15.83
N VAL A 183 -9.90 -6.59 16.39
CA VAL A 183 -9.49 -7.51 17.47
C VAL A 183 -10.34 -7.29 18.71
N MET A 184 -10.52 -6.04 19.14
CA MET A 184 -11.32 -5.73 20.32
C MET A 184 -12.81 -6.04 20.10
N ALA A 185 -13.36 -5.81 18.91
CA ALA A 185 -14.72 -6.19 18.58
C ALA A 185 -14.93 -7.72 18.63
N ALA A 186 -13.98 -8.50 18.10
CA ALA A 186 -14.03 -9.96 18.16
C ALA A 186 -13.87 -10.48 19.60
N ALA A 187 -12.90 -9.95 20.34
CA ALA A 187 -12.60 -10.35 21.71
C ALA A 187 -13.75 -10.03 22.68
N LEU A 188 -14.37 -8.85 22.54
CA LEU A 188 -15.43 -8.36 23.43
C LEU A 188 -16.83 -8.83 23.04
N LYS A 189 -17.00 -9.52 21.90
CA LYS A 189 -18.29 -10.01 21.41
C LYS A 189 -19.16 -10.71 22.48
N PRO A 190 -18.62 -11.51 23.42
CA PRO A 190 -19.43 -12.14 24.49
C PRO A 190 -19.89 -11.21 25.61
N TYR A 191 -19.30 -10.01 25.76
CA TYR A 191 -19.37 -9.20 26.98
C TYR A 191 -20.34 -8.00 26.90
N ALA A 192 -21.10 -7.86 25.81
CA ALA A 192 -22.06 -6.77 25.59
C ALA A 192 -21.50 -5.34 25.83
N VAL A 193 -20.20 -5.16 25.55
CA VAL A 193 -19.47 -3.90 25.63
C VAL A 193 -18.72 -3.66 24.32
N THR A 194 -18.48 -2.39 23.99
CA THR A 194 -17.73 -2.03 22.78
C THR A 194 -16.52 -1.19 23.17
N TRP A 195 -15.38 -1.46 22.56
CA TRP A 195 -14.20 -0.62 22.66
C TRP A 195 -13.84 -0.11 21.27
N THR A 196 -13.45 1.16 21.18
CA THR A 196 -12.89 1.74 19.95
C THR A 196 -11.60 2.48 20.25
N PHE A 197 -10.71 2.51 19.28
CA PHE A 197 -9.42 3.19 19.40
C PHE A 197 -9.56 4.67 19.76
N ASP A 198 -10.53 5.37 19.18
CA ASP A 198 -10.71 6.80 19.40
C ASP A 198 -11.58 7.09 20.63
N GLY A 199 -12.56 6.22 20.94
CA GLY A 199 -13.55 6.42 22.00
C GLY A 199 -13.29 5.67 23.31
N GLY A 200 -12.30 4.78 23.36
CA GLY A 200 -12.08 3.90 24.52
C GLY A 200 -13.25 2.92 24.73
N LEU A 201 -13.46 2.51 25.99
CA LEU A 201 -14.57 1.62 26.37
C LEU A 201 -15.89 2.41 26.45
N LEU A 202 -16.88 2.00 25.66
CA LEU A 202 -18.22 2.57 25.65
C LEU A 202 -19.20 1.55 26.27
N GLY A 203 -19.93 1.96 27.30
CA GLY A 203 -21.07 1.20 27.83
C GLY A 203 -22.30 1.36 26.94
N ASN A 204 -23.27 0.43 27.04
CA ASN A 204 -24.54 0.52 26.31
C ASN A 204 -25.21 1.88 26.55
N ALA A 205 -25.17 2.77 25.55
CA ALA A 205 -25.85 4.04 25.55
C ALA A 205 -26.62 4.18 24.23
N GLU A 206 -27.85 4.67 24.37
CA GLU A 206 -28.85 4.90 23.33
C GLU A 206 -28.33 5.66 22.10
N PRO A 207 -28.95 5.46 20.92
CA PRO A 207 -28.52 6.09 19.68
C PRO A 207 -28.82 7.61 19.71
N GLY A 208 -27.83 8.42 20.07
CA GLY A 208 -27.90 9.86 19.85
C GLY A 208 -27.06 10.71 20.80
N ALA A 209 -25.74 10.74 20.61
CA ALA A 209 -24.92 11.90 21.03
C ALA A 209 -23.54 11.84 20.36
N SER A 210 -23.43 12.34 19.14
CA SER A 210 -22.14 12.71 18.56
C SER A 210 -21.59 13.94 19.30
N LYS A 211 -20.52 13.77 20.08
CA LYS A 211 -19.69 14.92 20.49
C LYS A 211 -18.72 15.28 19.34
N PRO A 212 -18.29 16.55 19.24
CA PRO A 212 -17.47 17.01 18.11
C PRO A 212 -16.10 16.34 18.14
N LEU A 213 -15.66 15.89 16.97
CA LEU A 213 -14.30 15.41 16.72
C LEU A 213 -13.32 16.56 16.96
N GLU A 214 -12.33 16.33 17.83
CA GLU A 214 -11.16 17.19 17.99
C GLU A 214 -10.30 17.09 16.71
N GLU A 215 -9.88 18.23 16.16
CA GLU A 215 -9.13 18.29 14.91
C GLU A 215 -7.76 17.61 15.04
N THR A 216 -7.51 16.64 14.15
CA THR A 216 -6.25 15.91 14.04
C THR A 216 -5.17 16.84 13.47
N PRO A 217 -3.93 16.81 13.97
CA PRO A 217 -2.88 17.70 13.48
C PRO A 217 -2.58 17.42 12.00
N VAL A 218 -2.65 18.50 11.21
CA VAL A 218 -2.35 18.53 9.77
C VAL A 218 -0.88 18.17 9.57
N THR A 219 -0.59 17.09 8.83
CA THR A 219 0.78 16.71 8.43
C THR A 219 0.92 16.64 6.92
N SER A 220 2.10 17.05 6.46
CA SER A 220 2.47 17.48 5.10
C SER A 220 2.71 16.35 4.07
N LEU A 221 2.31 15.10 4.32
CA LEU A 221 2.44 14.00 3.34
C LEU A 221 1.11 13.27 3.18
N MET A 222 0.42 13.62 2.10
CA MET A 222 -0.95 13.19 1.78
C MET A 222 -1.04 11.70 1.47
N GLN A 223 -2.12 11.06 1.93
CA GLN A 223 -2.42 9.66 1.60
C GLN A 223 -2.46 9.48 0.07
N SER A 224 -1.83 8.42 -0.43
CA SER A 224 -1.79 8.15 -1.86
C SER A 224 -2.99 7.37 -2.37
N THR A 225 -3.87 6.90 -1.47
CA THR A 225 -5.09 6.14 -1.81
C THR A 225 -6.36 6.92 -1.44
N ILE A 226 -7.45 6.66 -2.17
CA ILE A 226 -8.80 7.13 -1.77
C ILE A 226 -9.36 6.12 -0.76
N SER A 227 -9.93 6.62 0.34
CA SER A 227 -10.45 5.77 1.41
C SER A 227 -11.78 5.11 1.05
N ASP A 228 -12.10 3.99 1.70
CA ASP A 228 -13.37 3.29 1.46
C ASP A 228 -14.56 4.13 1.90
N GLU A 229 -14.38 4.95 2.92
CA GLU A 229 -15.35 5.94 3.37
C GLU A 229 -15.61 7.00 2.29
N ASP A 230 -14.56 7.46 1.59
CA ASP A 230 -14.69 8.41 0.48
C ASP A 230 -15.42 7.80 -0.71
N LEU A 231 -15.11 6.54 -1.03
CA LEU A 231 -15.80 5.79 -2.08
C LEU A 231 -17.28 5.56 -1.72
N GLN A 232 -17.58 5.22 -0.46
CA GLN A 232 -18.96 5.10 0.04
C GLN A 232 -19.72 6.43 0.00
N ARG A 233 -19.08 7.54 0.41
CA ARG A 233 -19.65 8.90 0.29
C ARG A 233 -19.97 9.24 -1.16
N ALA A 234 -19.04 8.98 -2.06
CA ALA A 234 -19.23 9.23 -3.48
C ALA A 234 -20.39 8.40 -4.06
N LEU A 235 -20.47 7.12 -3.69
CA LEU A 235 -21.59 6.25 -4.05
C LEU A 235 -22.92 6.70 -3.47
N GLN A 236 -22.92 7.21 -2.23
CA GLN A 236 -24.11 7.74 -1.58
C GLN A 236 -24.60 9.00 -2.28
N THR A 237 -23.70 9.95 -2.57
CA THR A 237 -23.99 11.17 -3.34
C THR A 237 -24.53 10.84 -4.73
N ALA A 238 -24.02 9.78 -5.37
CA ALA A 238 -24.51 9.30 -6.65
C ALA A 238 -25.87 8.57 -6.59
N GLY A 239 -26.46 8.40 -5.40
CA GLY A 239 -27.70 7.66 -5.18
C GLY A 239 -27.56 6.15 -5.44
N LEU A 240 -26.34 5.62 -5.36
CA LEU A 240 -26.00 4.22 -5.65
C LEU A 240 -25.68 3.41 -4.38
N TYR A 241 -25.69 4.05 -3.22
CA TYR A 241 -25.42 3.42 -1.94
C TYR A 241 -26.26 4.06 -0.83
N GLY A 242 -27.06 3.25 -0.15
CA GLY A 242 -27.98 3.70 0.91
C GLY A 242 -27.66 3.15 2.29
N ALA A 243 -26.54 2.45 2.46
CA ALA A 243 -26.07 2.02 3.78
C ALA A 243 -25.19 3.12 4.42
N GLY A 244 -24.89 2.96 5.72
CA GLY A 244 -24.04 3.89 6.46
C GLY A 244 -22.62 3.97 5.87
N ILE A 245 -21.95 5.10 6.09
CA ILE A 245 -20.54 5.28 5.77
C ILE A 245 -19.74 4.78 6.98
N ASP A 246 -19.21 3.57 6.86
CA ASP A 246 -18.55 2.83 7.94
C ASP A 246 -17.11 2.40 7.59
N GLY A 247 -16.66 2.69 6.37
CA GLY A 247 -15.35 2.28 5.86
C GLY A 247 -15.27 0.79 5.51
N MET A 248 -16.35 0.03 5.71
CA MET A 248 -16.45 -1.38 5.36
C MET A 248 -16.99 -1.51 3.94
N PHE A 249 -16.09 -1.79 2.98
CA PHE A 249 -16.48 -1.94 1.58
C PHE A 249 -17.12 -3.32 1.28
N GLY A 250 -18.22 -3.63 1.96
CA GLY A 250 -18.96 -4.89 1.86
C GLY A 250 -19.89 -4.99 0.65
N GLU A 251 -20.77 -6.00 0.64
CA GLU A 251 -21.62 -6.35 -0.51
C GLU A 251 -22.44 -5.18 -1.07
N LYS A 252 -23.00 -4.34 -0.19
CA LYS A 252 -23.78 -3.15 -0.60
C LYS A 252 -22.91 -2.11 -1.30
N SER A 253 -21.69 -1.87 -0.79
CA SER A 253 -20.71 -0.97 -1.41
C SER A 253 -20.24 -1.51 -2.77
N VAL A 254 -20.03 -2.83 -2.86
CA VAL A 254 -19.69 -3.52 -4.12
C VAL A 254 -20.83 -3.42 -5.14
N ALA A 255 -22.08 -3.58 -4.71
CA ALA A 255 -23.25 -3.42 -5.57
C ALA A 255 -23.34 -1.99 -6.12
N GLY A 256 -23.17 -0.98 -5.25
CA GLY A 256 -23.15 0.43 -5.66
C GLY A 256 -22.01 0.73 -6.64
N MET A 257 -20.79 0.24 -6.35
CA MET A 257 -19.64 0.36 -7.25
C MET A 257 -19.92 -0.24 -8.63
N ASN A 258 -20.45 -1.45 -8.69
CA ASN A 258 -20.77 -2.11 -9.96
C ASN A 258 -21.85 -1.34 -10.73
N ALA A 259 -22.86 -0.80 -10.04
CA ALA A 259 -23.87 0.05 -10.65
C ALA A 259 -23.24 1.34 -11.21
N TRP A 260 -22.28 1.94 -10.51
CA TRP A 260 -21.59 3.14 -10.99
C TRP A 260 -20.73 2.85 -12.22
N LEU A 261 -19.90 1.80 -12.17
CA LEU A 261 -19.09 1.37 -13.32
C LEU A 261 -19.96 1.00 -14.53
N SER A 262 -21.13 0.39 -14.30
CA SER A 262 -22.07 0.06 -15.37
C SER A 262 -22.67 1.32 -16.01
N LYS A 263 -23.09 2.30 -15.21
CA LYS A 263 -23.60 3.58 -15.71
C LYS A 263 -22.57 4.36 -16.53
N ARG A 264 -21.28 4.15 -16.26
CA ARG A 264 -20.15 4.85 -16.90
C ARG A 264 -19.28 3.91 -17.74
N SER A 265 -19.88 2.86 -18.28
CA SER A 265 -19.15 1.79 -18.99
C SER A 265 -18.37 2.28 -20.20
N GLU A 266 -18.78 3.38 -20.84
CA GLU A 266 -18.06 4.03 -21.95
C GLU A 266 -16.74 4.69 -21.51
N GLU A 267 -16.65 5.12 -20.25
CA GLU A 267 -15.44 5.74 -19.69
C GLU A 267 -14.48 4.71 -19.09
N VAL A 268 -15.00 3.54 -18.73
CA VAL A 268 -14.26 2.44 -18.10
C VAL A 268 -13.70 1.51 -19.16
N SER A 269 -12.47 1.02 -18.96
CA SER A 269 -11.86 0.06 -19.88
C SER A 269 -12.70 -1.22 -19.98
N THR A 270 -12.75 -1.79 -21.19
CA THR A 270 -13.56 -2.97 -21.52
C THR A 270 -13.24 -4.18 -20.63
N GLY A 271 -14.26 -5.01 -20.36
CA GLY A 271 -14.11 -6.24 -19.58
C GLY A 271 -14.00 -6.03 -18.07
N TRP A 272 -14.45 -4.89 -17.55
CA TRP A 272 -14.36 -4.56 -16.13
C TRP A 272 -15.16 -5.47 -15.22
N GLN A 273 -16.17 -6.16 -15.74
CA GLN A 273 -17.00 -7.10 -14.99
C GLN A 273 -16.21 -8.31 -14.45
N SER A 274 -15.13 -8.70 -15.14
CA SER A 274 -14.26 -9.81 -14.72
C SER A 274 -13.14 -9.37 -13.76
N TRP A 275 -13.03 -8.07 -13.47
CA TRP A 275 -11.98 -7.57 -12.59
C TRP A 275 -12.25 -7.94 -11.12
N SER A 276 -11.15 -8.09 -10.36
CA SER A 276 -11.23 -8.23 -8.92
C SER A 276 -11.93 -7.02 -8.27
N VAL A 277 -12.48 -7.21 -7.07
CA VAL A 277 -13.11 -6.11 -6.32
C VAL A 277 -12.11 -4.97 -6.09
N ALA A 278 -10.87 -5.29 -5.74
CA ALA A 278 -9.81 -4.29 -5.55
C ALA A 278 -9.57 -3.45 -6.81
N ARG A 279 -9.49 -4.09 -7.99
CA ARG A 279 -9.29 -3.38 -9.27
C ARG A 279 -10.49 -2.50 -9.63
N ARG A 280 -11.72 -2.97 -9.36
CA ARG A 280 -12.94 -2.15 -9.53
C ARG A 280 -12.99 -0.97 -8.56
N LYS A 281 -12.50 -1.11 -7.32
CA LYS A 281 -12.38 0.00 -6.36
C LYS A 281 -11.38 1.05 -6.85
N THR A 282 -10.26 0.64 -7.42
CA THR A 282 -9.32 1.58 -8.07
C THR A 282 -9.99 2.33 -9.22
N ALA A 283 -10.78 1.65 -10.06
CA ALA A 283 -11.53 2.29 -11.14
C ALA A 283 -12.59 3.28 -10.61
N LEU A 284 -13.25 2.94 -9.50
CA LEU A 284 -14.19 3.83 -8.81
C LEU A 284 -13.50 5.12 -8.34
N GLY A 285 -12.31 4.99 -7.74
CA GLY A 285 -11.50 6.13 -7.34
C GLY A 285 -11.05 6.99 -8.52
N GLN A 286 -10.67 6.36 -9.65
CA GLN A 286 -10.32 7.07 -10.89
C GLN A 286 -11.51 7.91 -11.41
N LEU A 287 -12.73 7.33 -11.41
CA LEU A 287 -13.94 8.07 -11.79
C LEU A 287 -14.25 9.24 -10.84
N LEU A 288 -14.09 9.03 -9.53
CA LEU A 288 -14.28 10.08 -8.53
C LEU A 288 -13.32 11.27 -8.75
N CYS A 289 -12.03 11.00 -8.97
CA CYS A 289 -11.05 12.02 -9.32
C CYS A 289 -11.42 12.75 -10.62
N LYS A 290 -11.87 12.00 -11.63
CA LYS A 290 -12.27 12.57 -12.92
C LYS A 290 -13.45 13.53 -12.79
N ASP A 291 -14.43 13.22 -11.94
CA ASP A 291 -15.59 14.10 -11.67
C ASP A 291 -15.18 15.42 -11.01
N LEU A 292 -14.03 15.43 -10.33
CA LEU A 292 -13.42 16.63 -9.75
C LEU A 292 -12.45 17.34 -10.71
N GLY A 293 -12.40 16.92 -11.98
CA GLY A 293 -11.49 17.47 -12.97
C GLY A 293 -10.02 17.10 -12.76
N ILE A 294 -9.75 16.12 -11.89
CA ILE A 294 -8.39 15.60 -11.65
C ILE A 294 -8.09 14.53 -12.71
N ASP A 295 -7.04 14.75 -13.49
CA ASP A 295 -6.62 13.79 -14.51
C ASP A 295 -6.10 12.49 -13.89
N THR A 296 -6.76 11.38 -14.21
CA THR A 296 -6.39 10.03 -13.75
C THR A 296 -5.78 9.18 -14.86
N GLY A 297 -5.67 9.71 -16.08
CA GLY A 297 -5.51 8.90 -17.28
C GLY A 297 -6.75 8.02 -17.54
N ARG A 298 -6.53 6.89 -18.21
CA ARG A 298 -7.60 5.93 -18.53
C ARG A 298 -8.16 5.28 -17.26
N VAL A 299 -9.47 5.11 -17.19
CA VAL A 299 -10.13 4.36 -16.11
C VAL A 299 -9.98 2.86 -16.39
N ASP A 300 -8.89 2.27 -15.90
CA ASP A 300 -8.49 0.88 -16.15
C ASP A 300 -8.40 0.02 -14.88
N GLY A 301 -8.65 0.64 -13.72
CA GLY A 301 -8.53 0.05 -12.40
C GLY A 301 -7.10 -0.28 -12.00
N LEU A 302 -6.08 0.19 -12.74
CA LEU A 302 -4.68 -0.04 -12.43
C LEU A 302 -4.14 1.09 -11.56
N TYR A 303 -3.38 0.72 -10.54
CA TYR A 303 -2.75 1.65 -9.62
C TYR A 303 -1.36 2.04 -10.13
N GLY A 304 -1.32 2.83 -11.20
CA GLY A 304 -0.10 3.42 -11.75
C GLY A 304 0.23 4.79 -11.14
N GLN A 305 1.30 5.41 -11.61
CA GLN A 305 1.73 6.73 -11.12
C GLN A 305 0.66 7.82 -11.31
N GLN A 306 -0.05 7.81 -12.44
CA GLN A 306 -1.09 8.79 -12.70
C GLN A 306 -2.27 8.61 -11.72
N THR A 307 -2.70 7.38 -11.48
CA THR A 307 -3.73 7.05 -10.47
C THR A 307 -3.28 7.49 -9.08
N ARG A 308 -2.05 7.18 -8.68
CA ARG A 308 -1.45 7.61 -7.42
C ARG A 308 -1.48 9.14 -7.27
N ALA A 309 -1.00 9.85 -8.28
CA ALA A 309 -0.96 11.31 -8.27
C ALA A 309 -2.37 11.93 -8.22
N ALA A 310 -3.34 11.33 -8.91
CA ALA A 310 -4.73 11.77 -8.87
C ALA A 310 -5.35 11.58 -7.48
N PHE A 311 -5.02 10.48 -6.80
CA PHE A 311 -5.54 10.18 -5.46
C PHE A 311 -4.89 11.07 -4.40
N GLU A 312 -3.59 11.37 -4.52
CA GLU A 312 -2.92 12.40 -3.72
C GLU A 312 -3.59 13.78 -3.92
N ALA A 313 -3.88 14.15 -5.16
CA ALA A 313 -4.57 15.41 -5.49
C ALA A 313 -6.01 15.46 -4.94
N PHE A 314 -6.74 14.33 -4.97
CA PHE A 314 -8.05 14.21 -4.35
C PHE A 314 -7.95 14.48 -2.84
N ASN A 315 -6.99 13.86 -2.16
CA ASN A 315 -6.81 14.02 -0.72
C ASN A 315 -6.40 15.46 -0.35
N LEU A 316 -5.62 16.15 -1.19
CA LEU A 316 -5.29 17.57 -1.04
C LEU A 316 -6.55 18.44 -1.08
N LEU A 317 -7.37 18.29 -2.12
CA LEU A 317 -8.60 19.06 -2.28
C LEU A 317 -9.59 18.76 -1.14
N LYS A 318 -9.72 17.50 -0.73
CA LYS A 318 -10.54 17.08 0.40
C LYS A 318 -10.12 17.75 1.70
N ALA A 319 -8.82 17.92 1.93
CA ALA A 319 -8.26 18.56 3.11
C ALA A 319 -8.22 20.10 3.00
N GLY A 320 -8.83 20.69 1.96
CA GLY A 320 -8.88 22.14 1.77
C GLY A 320 -7.54 22.77 1.33
N HIS A 321 -6.57 21.94 0.92
CA HIS A 321 -5.29 22.42 0.42
C HIS A 321 -5.36 22.66 -1.09
N PRO A 322 -4.71 23.73 -1.60
CA PRO A 322 -4.55 23.91 -3.04
C PRO A 322 -3.74 22.76 -3.64
N LEU A 323 -3.98 22.45 -4.92
CA LEU A 323 -3.14 21.54 -5.66
C LEU A 323 -1.71 22.09 -5.71
N GLU A 324 -0.71 21.25 -5.43
CA GLU A 324 0.69 21.68 -5.40
C GLU A 324 1.16 22.25 -6.75
N THR A 325 1.74 23.45 -6.73
CA THR A 325 2.33 24.16 -7.90
C THR A 325 3.85 24.13 -7.90
N TRP A 326 4.50 23.28 -7.10
CA TRP A 326 5.97 23.28 -6.87
C TRP A 326 6.83 23.27 -8.15
N ARG A 327 6.28 22.87 -9.31
CA ARG A 327 6.94 22.98 -10.61
C ARG A 327 7.20 24.43 -11.05
N ASP A 328 6.33 25.35 -10.67
CA ASP A 328 6.47 26.79 -10.93
C ASP A 328 7.57 27.42 -10.05
N GLU A 329 8.01 26.71 -9.00
CA GLU A 329 9.01 27.17 -8.02
C GLU A 329 10.42 26.58 -8.28
N ILE A 330 10.59 25.73 -9.32
CA ILE A 330 11.88 25.10 -9.62
C ILE A 330 12.84 26.14 -10.20
N ASN A 331 13.92 26.42 -9.47
CA ASN A 331 14.98 27.33 -9.89
C ASN A 331 15.74 26.80 -11.12
N ASP A 332 15.52 27.41 -12.30
CA ASP A 332 16.22 27.10 -13.57
C ASP A 332 17.74 27.36 -13.53
N ALA A 333 18.27 28.06 -12.52
CA ALA A 333 19.70 28.40 -12.47
C ALA A 333 20.62 27.18 -12.27
N ALA A 334 20.14 26.10 -11.66
CA ALA A 334 20.90 24.86 -11.48
C ALA A 334 21.07 24.06 -12.80
N ALA A 335 20.24 24.33 -13.82
CA ALA A 335 20.23 23.62 -15.10
C ALA A 335 21.25 24.12 -16.12
N LYS A 336 22.19 24.99 -15.72
CA LYS A 336 23.02 25.80 -16.64
C LYS A 336 24.28 25.12 -17.19
N ALA A 337 24.49 23.82 -17.01
CA ALA A 337 25.59 23.12 -17.68
C ALA A 337 25.33 21.61 -17.88
N PRO A 338 24.34 21.22 -18.69
CA PRO A 338 24.26 19.83 -19.14
C PRO A 338 25.51 19.51 -19.99
N PRO A 339 26.04 18.26 -19.93
CA PRO A 339 27.12 17.85 -20.82
C PRO A 339 26.69 18.06 -22.28
N ALA A 340 27.61 18.57 -23.11
CA ALA A 340 27.34 18.85 -24.51
C ALA A 340 27.03 17.54 -25.25
N PRO A 341 25.91 17.45 -26.00
CA PRO A 341 25.55 16.23 -26.72
C PRO A 341 26.61 15.91 -27.79
N ALA A 342 26.94 14.62 -27.92
CA ALA A 342 27.99 14.14 -28.81
C ALA A 342 27.58 14.08 -30.30
N VAL A 343 26.33 14.43 -30.65
CA VAL A 343 25.77 14.24 -32.00
C VAL A 343 25.03 15.50 -32.50
N ASN A 344 25.02 15.70 -33.82
CA ASN A 344 24.37 16.80 -34.55
C ASN A 344 22.83 16.85 -34.46
N THR A 345 22.18 15.94 -33.73
CA THR A 345 20.72 15.92 -33.58
C THR A 345 20.32 16.87 -32.46
N VAL A 346 19.76 18.02 -32.83
CA VAL A 346 19.25 19.02 -31.87
C VAL A 346 17.74 18.89 -31.81
N TRP A 347 17.23 18.29 -30.74
CA TRP A 347 15.78 18.28 -30.46
C TRP A 347 15.25 19.70 -30.20
N PRO A 348 13.96 19.99 -30.48
CA PRO A 348 13.38 21.31 -30.24
C PRO A 348 13.43 21.68 -28.75
N ARG A 349 13.35 22.98 -28.42
CA ARG A 349 13.01 23.38 -27.05
C ARG A 349 11.59 22.95 -26.72
N GLN A 350 11.26 22.80 -25.43
CA GLN A 350 9.90 22.46 -24.99
C GLN A 350 8.85 23.43 -25.55
N SER A 351 9.18 24.72 -25.67
CA SER A 351 8.32 25.73 -26.29
C SER A 351 8.10 25.55 -27.80
N GLU A 352 8.98 24.84 -28.49
CA GLU A 352 8.98 24.61 -29.94
C GLU A 352 8.40 23.23 -30.30
N VAL A 353 8.16 22.36 -29.31
CA VAL A 353 7.60 21.01 -29.50
C VAL A 353 6.31 21.02 -30.33
N PRO A 354 5.33 21.91 -30.12
CA PRO A 354 4.12 21.93 -30.95
C PRO A 354 4.40 22.18 -32.45
N ASN A 355 5.41 23.00 -32.76
CA ASN A 355 5.79 23.31 -34.14
C ASN A 355 6.55 22.15 -34.79
N PHE A 356 7.37 21.45 -34.01
CA PHE A 356 8.23 20.37 -34.53
C PHE A 356 7.52 19.01 -34.58
N PHE A 357 6.80 18.63 -33.53
CA PHE A 357 6.14 17.33 -33.39
C PHE A 357 4.62 17.38 -33.64
N GLY A 358 4.05 18.55 -33.89
CA GLY A 358 2.61 18.73 -34.17
C GLY A 358 1.78 18.93 -32.91
N SER A 359 0.46 18.76 -33.01
CA SER A 359 -0.45 19.00 -31.88
C SER A 359 -0.30 17.93 -30.77
N PRO A 360 -0.39 18.32 -29.48
CA PRO A 360 -0.41 17.35 -28.39
C PRO A 360 -1.59 16.40 -28.53
N CYS A 361 -1.46 15.21 -27.97
CA CYS A 361 -2.48 14.17 -27.96
C CYS A 361 -2.84 13.55 -29.32
N GLN A 362 -2.27 14.05 -30.43
CA GLN A 362 -2.44 13.48 -31.77
C GLN A 362 -1.08 13.19 -32.43
N PRO A 363 -0.12 12.51 -31.76
CA PRO A 363 1.19 12.27 -32.34
C PRO A 363 1.14 11.24 -33.47
N SER A 364 1.96 11.46 -34.49
CA SER A 364 2.26 10.44 -35.49
C SER A 364 3.20 9.40 -34.88
N MET A 365 2.68 8.21 -34.58
CA MET A 365 3.41 7.17 -33.83
C MET A 365 3.75 5.96 -34.68
N LYS A 366 4.94 5.43 -34.46
CA LYS A 366 5.42 4.16 -35.00
C LYS A 366 5.75 3.21 -33.85
N ARG A 367 5.55 1.91 -34.06
CA ARG A 367 5.92 0.89 -33.09
C ARG A 367 7.44 0.72 -33.07
N LEU A 368 8.05 0.94 -31.91
CA LEU A 368 9.45 0.65 -31.62
C LEU A 368 9.55 -0.78 -31.08
N GLU A 369 10.29 -1.64 -31.76
CA GLU A 369 10.65 -2.98 -31.28
C GLU A 369 11.91 -2.89 -30.40
N LEU A 370 11.90 -3.59 -29.28
CA LEU A 370 12.95 -3.52 -28.27
C LEU A 370 13.90 -4.72 -28.38
N PRO A 371 15.21 -4.52 -28.14
CA PRO A 371 16.20 -5.60 -28.14
C PRO A 371 16.09 -6.54 -26.93
N TYR A 372 15.33 -6.14 -25.91
CA TYR A 372 14.98 -6.95 -24.75
C TYR A 372 13.55 -6.65 -24.32
N LYS A 373 12.92 -7.61 -23.65
CA LYS A 373 11.57 -7.41 -23.10
C LYS A 373 11.61 -6.49 -21.89
N MET A 374 10.63 -5.60 -21.81
CA MET A 374 10.41 -4.76 -20.63
C MET A 374 9.15 -5.24 -19.88
N ARG A 375 9.14 -5.15 -18.55
CA ARG A 375 7.97 -5.39 -17.71
C ARG A 375 7.23 -4.07 -17.49
N ILE A 376 5.90 -4.11 -17.46
CA ILE A 376 5.10 -2.94 -17.09
C ILE A 376 5.32 -2.63 -15.61
N ALA A 377 5.76 -1.41 -15.27
CA ALA A 377 6.24 -1.09 -13.93
C ALA A 377 5.17 -1.24 -12.82
N TRP A 378 3.88 -1.16 -13.16
CA TRP A 378 2.75 -1.39 -12.25
C TRP A 378 2.07 -2.76 -12.42
N ASP A 379 2.58 -3.61 -13.31
CA ASP A 379 2.11 -4.99 -13.54
C ASP A 379 3.26 -5.86 -14.04
N LEU A 380 4.13 -6.28 -13.11
CA LEU A 380 5.39 -6.98 -13.42
C LEU A 380 5.22 -8.34 -14.10
N LYS A 381 3.99 -8.86 -14.17
CA LYS A 381 3.66 -10.09 -14.90
C LYS A 381 3.48 -9.87 -16.39
N LYS A 382 3.28 -8.61 -16.81
CA LYS A 382 3.15 -8.24 -18.20
C LYS A 382 4.47 -7.76 -18.76
N GLU A 383 4.88 -8.41 -19.82
CA GLU A 383 6.04 -8.02 -20.62
C GLU A 383 5.59 -7.38 -21.93
N ILE A 384 6.35 -6.41 -22.41
CA ILE A 384 6.23 -5.81 -23.73
C ILE A 384 7.54 -6.06 -24.50
N ALA A 385 7.40 -6.36 -25.78
CA ALA A 385 8.53 -6.43 -26.72
C ALA A 385 8.72 -5.11 -27.51
N GLY A 386 7.83 -4.14 -27.30
CA GLY A 386 7.83 -2.87 -28.01
C GLY A 386 6.66 -1.98 -27.59
N PHE A 387 6.74 -0.70 -27.94
CA PHE A 387 5.72 0.30 -27.64
C PHE A 387 5.61 1.36 -28.75
N MET A 388 4.51 2.12 -28.75
CA MET A 388 4.32 3.22 -29.71
C MET A 388 5.10 4.46 -29.26
N ILE A 389 5.88 5.04 -30.17
CA ILE A 389 6.68 6.25 -29.97
C ILE A 389 6.51 7.18 -31.18
N HIS A 390 6.75 8.49 -31.03
CA HIS A 390 6.69 9.41 -32.15
C HIS A 390 7.65 8.99 -33.28
N GLU A 391 7.19 8.99 -34.54
CA GLU A 391 7.95 8.49 -35.69
C GLU A 391 9.33 9.18 -35.85
N LYS A 392 9.39 10.50 -35.65
CA LYS A 392 10.61 11.30 -35.71
C LYS A 392 11.70 10.92 -34.70
N VAL A 393 11.34 10.32 -33.57
CA VAL A 393 12.31 9.94 -32.52
C VAL A 393 12.54 8.43 -32.47
N HIS A 394 11.80 7.66 -33.28
CA HIS A 394 11.84 6.20 -33.31
C HIS A 394 13.26 5.64 -33.50
N ASP A 395 13.95 6.05 -34.58
CA ASP A 395 15.26 5.48 -34.91
C ASP A 395 16.33 5.88 -33.89
N SER A 396 16.18 7.06 -33.30
CA SER A 396 17.05 7.53 -32.21
C SER A 396 16.88 6.68 -30.96
N ALA A 397 15.64 6.50 -30.49
CA ALA A 397 15.35 5.63 -29.36
C ALA A 397 15.80 4.18 -29.61
N ALA A 398 15.60 3.65 -30.82
CA ALA A 398 16.06 2.31 -31.20
C ALA A 398 17.57 2.12 -31.01
N ARG A 399 18.38 3.09 -31.42
CA ARG A 399 19.84 3.06 -31.21
C ARG A 399 20.20 3.11 -29.73
N VAL A 400 19.49 3.91 -28.92
CA VAL A 400 19.73 3.96 -27.47
C VAL A 400 19.45 2.60 -26.82
N PHE A 401 18.30 1.99 -27.11
CA PHE A 401 17.97 0.67 -26.55
C PHE A 401 18.95 -0.42 -26.99
N ASP A 402 19.44 -0.39 -28.22
CA ASP A 402 20.49 -1.31 -28.69
C ASP A 402 21.81 -1.12 -27.92
N LYS A 403 22.23 0.13 -27.68
CA LYS A 403 23.41 0.44 -26.84
C LYS A 403 23.24 -0.03 -25.40
N ILE A 404 22.07 0.25 -24.80
CA ILE A 404 21.72 -0.21 -23.44
C ILE A 404 21.85 -1.74 -23.36
N TRP A 405 21.24 -2.45 -24.32
CA TRP A 405 21.27 -3.91 -24.34
C TRP A 405 22.68 -4.47 -24.47
N LYS A 406 23.46 -3.93 -25.42
CA LYS A 406 24.86 -4.36 -25.65
C LYS A 406 25.76 -4.10 -24.45
N HIS A 407 25.50 -3.04 -23.70
CA HIS A 407 26.32 -2.67 -22.54
C HIS A 407 25.95 -3.45 -21.27
N TYR A 408 24.66 -3.51 -20.94
CA TYR A 408 24.19 -4.05 -19.66
C TYR A 408 23.80 -5.53 -19.72
N GLY A 409 23.40 -6.04 -20.89
CA GLY A 409 22.84 -7.39 -21.02
C GLY A 409 21.60 -7.61 -20.14
N GLU A 410 21.12 -8.86 -20.06
CA GLU A 410 19.87 -9.17 -19.34
C GLU A 410 19.93 -8.88 -17.84
N ALA A 411 21.01 -9.30 -17.18
CA ALA A 411 21.17 -9.11 -15.74
C ALA A 411 21.24 -7.62 -15.40
N GLY A 412 22.04 -6.85 -16.15
CA GLY A 412 22.23 -5.42 -15.91
C GLY A 412 20.94 -4.64 -16.12
N VAL A 413 20.21 -4.86 -17.22
CA VAL A 413 18.95 -4.09 -17.46
C VAL A 413 17.91 -4.32 -16.37
N ARG A 414 17.84 -5.53 -15.80
CA ARG A 414 16.97 -5.85 -14.66
C ARG A 414 17.47 -5.22 -13.36
N GLU A 415 18.78 -5.25 -13.12
CA GLU A 415 19.40 -4.73 -11.91
C GLU A 415 19.24 -3.20 -11.78
N ILE A 416 19.48 -2.47 -12.88
CA ILE A 416 19.32 -1.01 -12.90
C ILE A 416 17.85 -0.59 -13.09
N GLY A 417 16.97 -1.51 -13.46
CA GLY A 417 15.53 -1.26 -13.59
C GLY A 417 15.10 -0.65 -14.92
N VAL A 418 15.98 -0.61 -15.93
CA VAL A 418 15.63 -0.08 -17.27
C VAL A 418 14.82 -1.08 -18.10
N ASP A 419 14.49 -2.23 -17.52
CA ASP A 419 13.44 -3.12 -18.02
C ASP A 419 12.04 -2.78 -17.45
N LEU A 420 11.93 -1.87 -16.47
CA LEU A 420 10.64 -1.46 -15.89
C LEU A 420 10.06 -0.27 -16.65
N PHE A 421 9.10 -0.53 -17.54
CA PHE A 421 8.49 0.48 -18.39
C PHE A 421 7.45 1.32 -17.63
N GLY A 422 7.72 2.62 -17.50
CA GLY A 422 6.85 3.63 -16.89
C GLY A 422 5.87 4.30 -17.86
N GLY A 423 6.08 4.14 -19.17
CA GLY A 423 5.20 4.67 -20.21
C GLY A 423 5.92 5.55 -21.22
N CYS A 424 5.29 5.76 -22.38
CA CYS A 424 5.80 6.63 -23.44
C CYS A 424 4.77 7.66 -23.90
N TYR A 425 3.55 7.22 -24.22
CA TYR A 425 2.46 8.11 -24.59
C TYR A 425 1.42 8.22 -23.49
N ASN A 426 1.09 9.46 -23.13
CA ASN A 426 -0.04 9.78 -22.26
C ASN A 426 -0.49 11.24 -22.53
N CYS A 427 -1.69 11.41 -23.09
CA CYS A 427 -2.26 12.72 -23.38
C CYS A 427 -2.69 13.42 -22.08
N ARG A 428 -1.89 14.38 -21.60
CA ARG A 428 -2.19 15.10 -20.35
C ARG A 428 -1.43 16.41 -20.19
N LYS A 429 -1.96 17.28 -19.34
CA LYS A 429 -1.21 18.42 -18.80
C LYS A 429 -0.21 17.98 -17.72
N MET A 430 0.83 18.77 -17.53
CA MET A 430 1.78 18.58 -16.44
C MET A 430 1.08 18.77 -15.10
N LYS A 431 1.28 17.83 -14.14
CA LYS A 431 0.86 17.99 -12.73
C LYS A 431 1.29 19.37 -12.21
N GLY A 432 0.34 20.15 -11.70
CA GLY A 432 0.59 21.46 -11.09
C GLY A 432 0.82 22.61 -12.08
N GLY A 433 0.64 22.42 -13.40
CA GLY A 433 0.89 23.45 -14.40
C GLY A 433 -0.09 23.45 -15.58
N SER A 434 -0.03 24.47 -16.42
CA SER A 434 -0.90 24.64 -17.60
C SER A 434 -0.32 24.03 -18.89
N SER A 435 0.98 23.75 -18.91
CA SER A 435 1.71 23.17 -20.04
C SER A 435 1.39 21.68 -20.27
N TRP A 436 1.45 21.26 -21.53
CA TRP A 436 1.30 19.85 -21.91
C TRP A 436 2.54 19.03 -21.52
N SER A 437 2.32 17.80 -21.04
CA SER A 437 3.42 16.87 -20.79
C SER A 437 4.08 16.44 -22.10
N MET A 438 5.41 16.23 -22.11
CA MET A 438 6.13 15.69 -23.26
C MET A 438 5.62 14.29 -23.69
N HIS A 439 5.03 13.53 -22.77
CA HIS A 439 4.34 12.28 -23.10
C HIS A 439 3.13 12.48 -24.03
N SER A 440 2.55 13.68 -24.09
CA SER A 440 1.41 13.99 -24.98
C SER A 440 1.79 13.93 -26.46
N TRP A 441 3.09 13.95 -26.77
CA TRP A 441 3.63 13.78 -28.13
C TRP A 441 4.30 12.42 -28.34
N ALA A 442 4.30 11.52 -27.36
CA ALA A 442 5.06 10.26 -27.42
C ALA A 442 6.57 10.46 -27.67
N ILE A 443 7.14 11.55 -27.14
CA ILE A 443 8.57 11.91 -27.24
C ILE A 443 9.29 11.83 -25.90
N ALA A 444 8.66 11.22 -24.90
CA ALA A 444 9.23 11.01 -23.58
C ALA A 444 9.02 9.57 -23.14
N ILE A 445 9.92 9.06 -22.31
CA ILE A 445 9.90 7.68 -21.81
C ILE A 445 10.24 7.71 -20.32
N ASP A 446 9.43 7.01 -19.52
CA ASP A 446 9.67 6.85 -18.09
C ASP A 446 10.17 5.43 -17.77
N PHE A 447 11.13 5.34 -16.86
CA PHE A 447 11.76 4.08 -16.42
C PHE A 447 11.73 3.94 -14.91
N ASP A 448 11.37 2.75 -14.43
CA ASP A 448 11.36 2.40 -13.00
C ASP A 448 10.73 3.48 -12.10
N PRO A 449 9.46 3.84 -12.36
CA PRO A 449 8.76 4.92 -11.66
C PRO A 449 8.66 4.76 -10.14
N ALA A 450 8.78 3.54 -9.62
CA ALA A 450 8.66 3.24 -8.20
C ALA A 450 9.91 3.67 -7.41
N ARG A 451 11.10 3.45 -8.00
CA ARG A 451 12.39 3.77 -7.37
C ARG A 451 13.00 5.08 -7.85
N ASN A 452 12.25 5.86 -8.63
CA ASN A 452 12.66 7.16 -9.18
C ASN A 452 11.50 8.17 -9.13
N GLN A 453 10.92 8.37 -7.94
CA GLN A 453 9.72 9.20 -7.80
C GLN A 453 10.00 10.64 -8.24
N LEU A 454 8.95 11.31 -8.75
CA LEU A 454 9.04 12.63 -9.39
C LEU A 454 9.85 13.69 -8.62
N LYS A 455 9.74 13.74 -7.29
CA LYS A 455 10.43 14.72 -6.43
C LYS A 455 11.78 14.22 -5.88
N TRP A 456 12.19 13.00 -6.20
CA TRP A 456 13.43 12.43 -5.69
C TRP A 456 14.63 13.00 -6.45
N SER A 457 15.62 13.44 -5.68
CA SER A 457 16.95 13.79 -6.18
C SER A 457 17.85 12.55 -6.31
N HIS A 458 19.08 12.79 -6.78
CA HIS A 458 20.12 11.78 -6.95
C HIS A 458 20.43 10.99 -5.67
N LEU A 459 20.17 11.59 -4.51
CA LEU A 459 20.32 10.93 -3.21
C LEU A 459 19.43 9.69 -3.10
N HIS A 460 18.22 9.74 -3.65
CA HIS A 460 17.19 8.71 -3.47
C HIS A 460 16.91 7.89 -4.74
N ALA A 461 17.04 8.49 -5.93
CA ALA A 461 16.73 7.84 -7.19
C ALA A 461 17.64 6.65 -7.52
N ARG A 462 17.06 5.52 -7.94
CA ARG A 462 17.78 4.32 -8.37
C ARG A 462 18.64 4.56 -9.61
N LEU A 463 18.10 5.32 -10.58
CA LEU A 463 18.80 5.62 -11.82
C LEU A 463 19.85 6.73 -11.66
N ALA A 464 19.96 7.34 -10.48
CA ALA A 464 21.06 8.27 -10.18
C ALA A 464 22.33 7.57 -9.68
N LYS A 465 22.27 6.25 -9.44
CA LYS A 465 23.41 5.50 -8.93
C LYS A 465 24.48 5.32 -10.02
N PRO A 466 25.78 5.21 -9.65
CA PRO A 466 26.88 5.22 -10.62
C PRO A 466 26.79 4.13 -11.70
N ASP A 467 26.19 2.99 -11.39
CA ASP A 467 25.99 1.86 -12.32
C ASP A 467 24.99 2.19 -13.46
N ALA A 468 24.12 3.19 -13.27
CA ALA A 468 23.21 3.68 -14.32
C ALA A 468 23.82 4.81 -15.18
N THR A 469 25.08 5.17 -15.01
CA THR A 469 25.70 6.31 -15.75
C THR A 469 25.66 6.10 -17.26
N LYS A 470 26.03 4.91 -17.75
CA LYS A 470 26.07 4.59 -19.19
C LYS A 470 24.69 4.64 -19.83
N PHE A 471 23.64 4.25 -19.10
CA PHE A 471 22.27 4.40 -19.55
C PHE A 471 21.94 5.86 -19.93
N TRP A 472 22.31 6.84 -19.11
CA TRP A 472 22.08 8.25 -19.40
C TRP A 472 22.95 8.76 -20.55
N GLU A 473 24.23 8.39 -20.58
CA GLU A 473 25.14 8.77 -21.65
C GLU A 473 24.61 8.35 -23.03
N PHE A 474 24.00 7.17 -23.15
CA PHE A 474 23.43 6.72 -24.43
C PHE A 474 22.25 7.59 -24.90
N TRP A 475 21.42 8.09 -23.98
CA TRP A 475 20.35 9.05 -24.31
C TRP A 475 20.92 10.42 -24.68
N GLU A 476 21.88 10.92 -23.90
CA GLU A 476 22.56 12.21 -24.11
C GLU A 476 23.31 12.25 -25.44
N GLU A 477 23.96 11.15 -25.83
CA GLU A 477 24.57 10.98 -27.15
C GLU A 477 23.55 11.19 -28.27
N GLU A 478 22.32 10.72 -28.11
CA GLU A 478 21.25 10.88 -29.09
C GLU A 478 20.47 12.21 -28.93
N GLY A 479 21.00 13.13 -28.12
CA GLY A 479 20.47 14.48 -27.90
C GLY A 479 19.31 14.55 -26.91
N TRP A 480 18.87 13.42 -26.34
CA TRP A 480 17.77 13.38 -25.38
C TRP A 480 18.16 14.00 -24.04
N LEU A 481 17.18 14.58 -23.36
CA LEU A 481 17.36 15.24 -22.08
C LEU A 481 16.72 14.41 -20.95
N SER A 482 17.46 14.21 -19.86
CA SER A 482 16.90 13.77 -18.57
C SER A 482 16.74 14.95 -17.63
N LEU A 483 15.55 15.07 -17.02
CA LEU A 483 15.31 16.08 -15.98
C LEU A 483 16.10 15.75 -14.70
N GLY A 484 16.32 14.46 -14.40
CA GLY A 484 17.16 14.03 -13.29
C GLY A 484 18.59 14.51 -13.43
N ARG A 485 19.17 14.33 -14.63
CA ARG A 485 20.53 14.79 -14.94
C ARG A 485 20.65 16.30 -15.00
N ALA A 486 19.65 16.99 -15.55
CA ALA A 486 19.70 18.43 -15.77
C ALA A 486 19.29 19.27 -14.55
N ARG A 487 18.37 18.77 -13.72
CA ARG A 487 17.73 19.54 -12.64
C ARG A 487 17.61 18.79 -11.32
N ASP A 488 18.09 17.56 -11.24
CA ASP A 488 18.09 16.74 -10.03
C ASP A 488 16.70 16.41 -9.45
N PHE A 489 15.73 16.21 -10.34
CA PHE A 489 14.42 15.64 -10.02
C PHE A 489 13.87 14.86 -11.23
N ASP A 490 12.87 14.01 -11.03
CA ASP A 490 12.26 13.21 -12.11
C ASP A 490 13.28 12.28 -12.82
N TRP A 491 14.10 11.57 -12.03
CA TRP A 491 15.13 10.65 -12.53
C TRP A 491 14.60 9.44 -13.30
N MET A 492 13.28 9.23 -13.39
CA MET A 492 12.68 8.24 -14.28
C MET A 492 12.61 8.70 -15.74
N HIS A 493 12.68 10.01 -15.97
CA HIS A 493 12.20 10.65 -17.18
C HIS A 493 13.32 10.98 -18.17
N VAL A 494 13.08 10.67 -19.44
CA VAL A 494 13.87 11.16 -20.57
C VAL A 494 12.95 11.72 -21.67
N GLN A 495 13.35 12.81 -22.32
CA GLN A 495 12.56 13.49 -23.37
C GLN A 495 13.40 13.93 -24.56
N ALA A 496 12.85 13.84 -25.77
CA ALA A 496 13.41 14.41 -26.99
C ALA A 496 12.99 15.89 -27.13
N ALA A 497 13.25 16.67 -26.08
CA ALA A 497 13.04 18.11 -26.03
C ALA A 497 14.03 18.74 -25.05
N ARG A 498 14.56 19.92 -25.37
CA ARG A 498 15.44 20.69 -24.48
C ARG A 498 14.63 21.65 -23.62
N LEU A 499 15.19 22.05 -22.47
CA LEU A 499 14.58 23.06 -21.59
C LEU A 499 14.43 24.41 -22.30
#